data_AF-A0A7S0MJG0-F1
#
_entry.id   AF-A0A7S0MJG0-F1
#
_cell.length_a   1.000
_cell.length_b   1.000
_cell.length_c   1.000
_cell.angle_alpha   90.00
_cell.angle_beta   90.00
_cell.angle_gamma   90.00
#
_symmetry.space_group_name_H-M   'P 1'
#
loop_
_entity.id
_entity.type
_entity.pdbx_description
1 polymer ?
#
loop_
_entity_poly.entity_id
_entity_poly.type
_entity_poly.pdbx_seq_one_letter_code
_entity_poly.pdbx_strand_id
1 'polypeptide(L)'
;VSSPPNFRQCTDDIVQAIELGILALNDPTGENRIEEVREQFNFGVQFAEAAAYDIKQFSNQNTLLSEDQLAIIHFYSQETDAERNADSAYSIVNAALRSEDRHKAKAVKNFLWLFMTGLRMCPKTESKILYRGVREDLRTQYRENRIIIWYQFSSCTSSIEVLENPSFLGKSGHRTIFSIELAVNTRARCISEFSSVNENEVLLPPNTRLQVVSMLSAGGGLHIIHLLELDSPDPIMNF
;
A
#
# COMPACT_ATOMS: atom_id res chain seq x y z
N VAL A 1 4.13 -19.74 17.63
CA VAL A 1 3.84 -19.01 16.37
C VAL A 1 5.08 -19.15 15.51
N SER A 2 4.96 -19.55 14.25
CA SER A 2 6.10 -19.61 13.32
C SER A 2 6.75 -18.23 13.18
N SER A 3 8.05 -18.16 12.88
CA SER A 3 8.70 -16.87 12.55
C SER A 3 8.28 -16.39 11.16
N PRO A 4 8.19 -15.07 10.91
CA PRO A 4 7.93 -14.56 9.57
C PRO A 4 8.92 -15.12 8.54
N PRO A 5 8.50 -15.29 7.27
CA PRO A 5 9.42 -15.61 6.17
C PRO A 5 10.43 -14.47 6.00
N ASN A 6 11.58 -14.76 5.40
CA ASN A 6 12.54 -13.72 5.02
C ASN A 6 12.08 -12.96 3.77
N PHE A 7 12.72 -11.82 3.49
CA PHE A 7 12.34 -10.94 2.39
C PHE A 7 12.40 -11.64 1.02
N ARG A 8 13.49 -12.36 0.73
CA ARG A 8 13.69 -13.07 -0.55
C ARG A 8 12.64 -14.14 -0.80
N GLN A 9 12.28 -14.92 0.22
CA GLN A 9 11.21 -15.90 0.11
C GLN A 9 9.87 -15.25 -0.24
N CYS A 10 9.57 -14.08 0.34
CA CYS A 10 8.34 -13.36 0.02
C CYS A 10 8.30 -12.88 -1.44
N THR A 11 9.44 -12.43 -1.97
CA THR A 11 9.52 -11.90 -3.32
C THR A 11 9.51 -13.02 -4.37
N ASP A 12 10.17 -14.14 -4.08
CA ASP A 12 10.18 -15.32 -4.95
C ASP A 12 8.76 -15.90 -5.13
N ASP A 13 7.97 -15.96 -4.05
CA ASP A 13 6.57 -16.40 -4.10
C ASP A 13 5.71 -15.50 -5.03
N ILE A 14 5.96 -14.18 -5.01
CA ILE A 14 5.25 -13.21 -5.87
C ILE A 14 5.63 -13.42 -7.33
N VAL A 15 6.93 -13.49 -7.63
CA VAL A 15 7.43 -13.69 -8.99
C VAL A 15 6.85 -14.98 -9.56
N GLN A 16 6.90 -16.09 -8.80
CA GLN A 16 6.32 -17.36 -9.21
C GLN A 16 4.81 -17.26 -9.50
N ALA A 17 4.05 -16.52 -8.69
CA ALA A 17 2.62 -16.34 -8.91
C ALA A 17 2.31 -15.56 -10.22
N ILE A 18 3.12 -14.55 -10.54
CA ILE A 18 3.00 -13.78 -11.80
C ILE A 18 3.29 -14.69 -12.99
N GLU A 19 4.38 -15.45 -12.94
CA GLU A 19 4.78 -16.37 -14.01
C GLU A 19 3.71 -17.40 -14.32
N LEU A 20 3.14 -18.03 -13.29
CA LEU A 20 2.03 -18.96 -13.46
C LEU A 20 0.79 -18.29 -14.08
N GLY A 21 0.53 -17.04 -13.72
CA GLY A 21 -0.53 -16.23 -14.31
C GLY A 21 -0.30 -15.93 -15.80
N ILE A 22 0.93 -15.56 -16.18
CA ILE A 22 1.30 -15.29 -17.57
C ILE A 22 1.19 -16.57 -18.41
N LEU A 23 1.71 -17.70 -17.92
CA LEU A 23 1.61 -18.98 -18.62
C LEU A 23 0.16 -19.42 -18.84
N ALA A 24 -0.73 -19.17 -17.88
CA ALA A 24 -2.15 -19.50 -17.99
C ALA A 24 -2.90 -18.71 -19.08
N LEU A 25 -2.36 -17.58 -19.54
CA LEU A 25 -2.94 -16.77 -20.61
C LEU A 25 -2.68 -17.33 -22.02
N ASN A 26 -1.86 -18.39 -22.16
CA ASN A 26 -1.48 -19.02 -23.43
C ASN A 26 -0.96 -18.03 -24.49
N ASP A 27 -0.23 -16.99 -24.05
CA ASP A 27 0.34 -15.97 -24.91
C ASP A 27 1.73 -16.42 -25.42
N PRO A 28 1.94 -16.57 -26.75
CA PRO A 28 3.23 -16.97 -27.32
C PRO A 28 4.35 -15.92 -27.12
N THR A 29 4.04 -14.71 -26.63
CA THR A 29 5.03 -13.71 -26.19
C THR A 29 5.42 -13.86 -24.71
N GLY A 30 4.85 -14.83 -24.00
CA GLY A 30 4.95 -15.00 -22.56
C GLY A 30 6.35 -15.29 -22.02
N GLU A 31 7.24 -15.94 -22.78
CA GLU A 31 8.62 -16.23 -22.32
C GLU A 31 9.45 -14.96 -22.16
N ASN A 32 9.42 -14.04 -23.14
CA ASN A 32 10.12 -12.77 -23.05
C ASN A 32 9.59 -11.94 -21.88
N ARG A 33 8.27 -11.94 -21.68
CA ARG A 33 7.65 -11.22 -20.56
C ARG A 33 8.02 -11.82 -19.19
N ILE A 34 8.16 -13.14 -19.08
CA ILE A 34 8.61 -13.80 -17.84
C ILE A 34 10.02 -13.34 -17.48
N GLU A 35 10.94 -13.32 -18.44
CA GLU A 35 12.32 -12.90 -18.19
C GLU A 35 12.39 -11.42 -17.80
N GLU A 36 11.65 -10.56 -18.50
CA GLU A 36 11.53 -9.14 -18.16
C GLU A 36 11.03 -8.92 -16.72
N VAL A 37 10.00 -9.67 -16.30
CA VAL A 37 9.48 -9.63 -14.92
C VAL A 37 10.55 -10.08 -13.92
N ARG A 38 11.28 -11.17 -14.20
CA ARG A 38 12.37 -11.66 -13.33
C ARG A 38 13.45 -10.62 -13.14
N GLU A 39 13.94 -10.04 -14.24
CA GLU A 39 15.01 -9.03 -14.20
C GLU A 39 14.56 -7.79 -13.41
N GLN A 40 13.35 -7.29 -13.67
CA GLN A 40 12.80 -6.15 -12.96
C GLN A 40 12.66 -6.42 -11.45
N PHE A 41 12.11 -7.57 -11.06
CA PHE A 41 11.95 -7.92 -9.65
C PHE A 41 13.28 -8.13 -8.95
N ASN A 42 14.23 -8.84 -9.58
CA ASN A 42 15.55 -9.06 -9.02
C ASN A 42 16.28 -7.74 -8.77
N PHE A 43 16.17 -6.79 -9.69
CA PHE A 43 16.71 -5.45 -9.51
C PHE A 43 16.05 -4.73 -8.33
N GLY A 44 14.72 -4.74 -8.25
CA GLY A 44 13.96 -4.13 -7.16
C GLY A 44 14.30 -4.73 -5.78
N VAL A 45 14.49 -6.05 -5.71
CA VAL A 45 14.92 -6.77 -4.48
C VAL A 45 16.31 -6.32 -4.05
N GLN A 46 17.28 -6.32 -4.95
CA GLN A 46 18.65 -5.88 -4.64
C GLN A 46 18.68 -4.42 -4.17
N PHE A 47 17.92 -3.55 -4.85
CA PHE A 47 17.81 -2.16 -4.46
C PHE A 47 17.15 -1.99 -3.09
N ALA A 48 16.09 -2.74 -2.79
CA ALA A 48 15.42 -2.68 -1.50
C ALA A 48 16.31 -3.17 -0.34
N GLU A 49 17.10 -4.22 -0.53
CA GLU A 49 18.06 -4.69 0.46
C GLU A 49 19.15 -3.65 0.73
N ALA A 50 19.70 -3.03 -0.33
CA ALA A 50 20.68 -1.95 -0.20
C ALA A 50 20.10 -0.74 0.53
N ALA A 51 18.91 -0.29 0.13
CA ALA A 51 18.22 0.82 0.78
C ALA A 51 17.89 0.51 2.25
N ALA A 52 17.45 -0.71 2.58
CA ALA A 52 17.20 -1.13 3.95
C ALA A 52 18.46 -1.10 4.81
N TYR A 53 19.60 -1.51 4.24
CA TYR A 53 20.90 -1.41 4.91
C TYR A 53 21.26 0.06 5.20
N ASP A 54 21.12 0.95 4.20
CA ASP A 54 21.39 2.36 4.36
C ASP A 54 20.47 3.02 5.39
N ILE A 55 19.15 2.76 5.32
CA ILE A 55 18.16 3.23 6.29
C ILE A 55 18.56 2.80 7.71
N LYS A 56 18.99 1.55 7.89
CA LYS A 56 19.44 1.05 9.20
C LYS A 56 20.69 1.79 9.72
N GLN A 57 21.60 2.19 8.84
CA GLN A 57 22.81 2.93 9.22
C GLN A 57 22.54 4.41 9.51
N PHE A 58 21.69 5.05 8.70
CA PHE A 58 21.38 6.48 8.82
C PHE A 58 20.28 6.78 9.85
N SER A 59 19.36 5.85 10.09
CA SER A 59 18.45 5.96 11.22
C SER A 59 19.26 5.82 12.53
N ASN A 60 19.00 6.69 13.50
CA ASN A 60 19.69 6.68 14.79
C ASN A 60 19.28 5.44 15.61
N GLN A 61 19.79 4.25 15.24
CA GLN A 61 19.82 2.94 15.92
C GLN A 61 18.58 2.42 16.68
N ASN A 62 17.44 3.12 16.68
CA ASN A 62 16.29 2.82 17.54
C ASN A 62 15.09 2.27 16.77
N THR A 63 15.28 1.76 15.54
CA THR A 63 14.20 1.02 14.88
C THR A 63 14.12 -0.40 15.44
N LEU A 64 12.89 -0.84 15.77
CA LEU A 64 12.61 -2.21 16.20
C LEU A 64 12.42 -3.18 15.01
N LEU A 65 12.55 -2.68 13.78
CA LEU A 65 12.38 -3.44 12.54
C LEU A 65 13.64 -4.29 12.24
N SER A 66 13.44 -5.53 11.79
CA SER A 66 14.52 -6.32 11.20
C SER A 66 14.90 -5.80 9.80
N GLU A 67 16.05 -6.22 9.28
CA GLU A 67 16.46 -5.89 7.90
C GLU A 67 15.43 -6.37 6.87
N ASP A 68 14.89 -7.59 7.04
CA ASP A 68 13.81 -8.12 6.19
C ASP A 68 12.55 -7.23 6.25
N GLN A 69 12.21 -6.69 7.42
CA GLN A 69 11.05 -5.82 7.59
C GLN A 69 11.27 -4.42 7.00
N LEU A 70 12.49 -3.88 7.09
CA LEU A 70 12.84 -2.64 6.41
C LEU A 70 12.78 -2.83 4.89
N ALA A 71 13.37 -3.92 4.38
CA ALA A 71 13.40 -4.22 2.95
C ALA A 71 11.99 -4.43 2.38
N ILE A 72 11.11 -5.19 3.05
CA ILE A 72 9.74 -5.40 2.56
C ILE A 72 8.93 -4.10 2.55
N ILE A 73 9.13 -3.21 3.53
CA ILE A 73 8.43 -1.92 3.61
C ILE A 73 8.89 -1.02 2.47
N HIS A 74 10.21 -0.89 2.31
CA HIS A 74 10.80 -0.11 1.25
C HIS A 74 10.41 -0.64 -0.14
N PHE A 75 10.48 -1.96 -0.35
CA PHE A 75 10.12 -2.60 -1.61
C PHE A 75 8.64 -2.39 -1.97
N TYR A 76 7.74 -2.45 -0.99
CA TYR A 76 6.32 -2.16 -1.21
C TYR A 76 6.09 -0.71 -1.64
N SER A 77 6.82 0.25 -1.06
CA SER A 77 6.64 1.68 -1.37
C SER A 77 7.24 2.13 -2.70
N GLN A 78 8.01 1.28 -3.38
CA GLN A 78 8.63 1.64 -4.64
C GLN A 78 7.58 1.97 -5.70
N GLU A 79 7.59 3.23 -6.13
CA GLU A 79 6.94 3.63 -7.36
C GLU A 79 7.74 3.07 -8.53
N THR A 80 7.06 2.37 -9.42
CA THR A 80 7.58 2.06 -10.75
C THR A 80 6.89 2.98 -11.75
N ASP A 81 7.56 3.30 -12.85
CA ASP A 81 6.99 4.12 -13.94
C ASP A 81 5.60 3.63 -14.37
N ALA A 82 4.76 4.55 -14.86
CA ALA A 82 3.34 4.30 -15.13
C ALA A 82 3.05 3.06 -16.01
N GLU A 83 3.96 2.69 -16.91
CA GLU A 83 3.86 1.49 -17.75
C GLU A 83 4.20 0.19 -17.00
N ARG A 84 5.09 0.27 -16.00
CA ARG A 84 5.58 -0.85 -15.18
C ARG A 84 4.85 -1.00 -13.85
N ASN A 85 3.98 -0.05 -13.51
CA ASN A 85 3.23 -0.04 -12.25
C ASN A 85 2.24 -1.18 -12.10
N ALA A 86 1.85 -1.86 -13.18
CA ALA A 86 1.06 -3.10 -13.06
C ALA A 86 1.81 -4.21 -12.30
N ASP A 87 3.14 -4.23 -12.42
CA ASP A 87 3.99 -5.31 -11.89
C ASP A 87 4.76 -4.89 -10.63
N SER A 88 4.42 -3.75 -10.01
CA SER A 88 4.99 -3.36 -8.72
C SER A 88 4.46 -4.21 -7.57
N ALA A 89 5.26 -4.39 -6.52
CA ALA A 89 4.84 -5.10 -5.30
C ALA A 89 3.56 -4.48 -4.71
N TYR A 90 3.48 -3.15 -4.67
CA TYR A 90 2.28 -2.40 -4.32
C TYR A 90 1.06 -2.86 -5.12
N SER A 91 1.16 -2.86 -6.45
CA SER A 91 0.03 -3.15 -7.32
C SER A 91 -0.41 -4.61 -7.24
N ILE A 92 0.53 -5.54 -7.21
CA ILE A 92 0.24 -6.98 -7.14
C ILE A 92 -0.41 -7.34 -5.82
N VAL A 93 0.16 -6.89 -4.70
CA VAL A 93 -0.38 -7.20 -3.37
C VAL A 93 -1.76 -6.57 -3.20
N ASN A 94 -1.94 -5.31 -3.59
CA ASN A 94 -3.25 -4.66 -3.49
C ASN A 94 -4.28 -5.20 -4.48
N ALA A 95 -3.89 -5.67 -5.66
CA ALA A 95 -4.78 -6.38 -6.58
C ALA A 95 -5.23 -7.73 -6.00
N ALA A 96 -4.30 -8.49 -5.41
CA ALA A 96 -4.61 -9.76 -4.75
C ALA A 96 -5.58 -9.57 -3.58
N LEU A 97 -5.40 -8.53 -2.76
CA LEU A 97 -6.29 -8.21 -1.64
C LEU A 97 -7.67 -7.69 -2.07
N ARG A 98 -7.76 -6.94 -3.18
CA ARG A 98 -9.05 -6.47 -3.73
C ARG A 98 -9.86 -7.59 -4.38
N SER A 99 -9.19 -8.67 -4.83
CA SER A 99 -9.87 -9.74 -5.54
C SER A 99 -10.80 -10.53 -4.61
N GLU A 100 -11.99 -10.87 -5.12
CA GLU A 100 -12.88 -11.82 -4.45
C GLU A 100 -12.29 -13.24 -4.42
N ASP A 101 -11.39 -13.56 -5.36
CA ASP A 101 -10.67 -14.81 -5.39
C ASP A 101 -9.59 -14.87 -4.29
N ARG A 102 -9.90 -15.61 -3.22
CA ARG A 102 -9.01 -15.79 -2.07
C ARG A 102 -7.74 -16.58 -2.39
N HIS A 103 -7.68 -17.30 -3.51
CA HIS A 103 -6.44 -17.95 -3.96
C HIS A 103 -5.36 -16.92 -4.28
N LYS A 104 -5.73 -15.72 -4.77
CA LYS A 104 -4.77 -14.64 -5.05
C LYS A 104 -4.18 -14.07 -3.75
N ALA A 105 -5.01 -13.83 -2.74
CA ALA A 105 -4.52 -13.42 -1.41
C ALA A 105 -3.61 -14.48 -0.77
N LYS A 106 -3.89 -15.77 -1.00
CA LYS A 106 -3.02 -16.87 -0.55
C LYS A 106 -1.65 -16.86 -1.22
N ALA A 107 -1.57 -16.44 -2.49
CA ALA A 107 -0.31 -16.34 -3.23
C ALA A 107 0.64 -15.31 -2.62
N VAL A 108 0.11 -14.22 -2.08
CA VAL A 108 0.90 -13.15 -1.43
C VAL A 108 0.98 -13.28 0.09
N LYS A 109 0.56 -14.40 0.69
CA LYS A 109 0.43 -14.54 2.16
C LYS A 109 1.74 -14.29 2.93
N ASN A 110 2.88 -14.71 2.37
CA ASN A 110 4.19 -14.61 3.01
C ASN A 110 4.64 -13.16 3.04
N PHE A 111 4.47 -12.46 1.91
CA PHE A 111 4.61 -11.01 1.82
C PHE A 111 3.72 -10.31 2.84
N LEU A 112 2.41 -10.61 2.86
CA LEU A 112 1.47 -10.00 3.82
C LEU A 112 1.91 -10.21 5.26
N TRP A 113 2.42 -11.38 5.60
CA TRP A 113 2.83 -11.69 6.96
C TRP A 113 4.08 -10.91 7.38
N LEU A 114 5.14 -10.94 6.57
CA LEU A 114 6.35 -10.17 6.84
C LEU A 114 6.04 -8.66 6.87
N PHE A 115 5.28 -8.18 5.88
CA PHE A 115 4.91 -6.78 5.78
C PHE A 115 4.03 -6.30 6.95
N MET A 116 2.99 -7.04 7.32
CA MET A 116 2.11 -6.66 8.45
C MET A 116 2.84 -6.72 9.80
N THR A 117 3.78 -7.66 9.98
CA THR A 117 4.60 -7.69 11.20
C THR A 117 5.59 -6.54 11.27
N GLY A 118 6.17 -6.13 10.13
CA GLY A 118 6.97 -4.90 10.03
C GLY A 118 6.12 -3.67 10.32
N LEU A 119 5.01 -3.50 9.59
CA LEU A 119 4.11 -2.36 9.73
C LEU A 119 3.64 -2.15 11.17
N ARG A 120 3.35 -3.24 11.90
CA ARG A 120 2.99 -3.19 13.32
C ARG A 120 4.04 -2.49 14.19
N MET A 121 5.32 -2.65 13.86
CA MET A 121 6.45 -2.07 14.60
C MET A 121 6.76 -0.63 14.19
N CYS A 122 6.20 -0.14 13.07
CA CYS A 122 6.34 1.25 12.67
C CYS A 122 5.66 2.19 13.68
N PRO A 123 6.08 3.46 13.74
CA PRO A 123 5.42 4.47 14.57
C PRO A 123 3.94 4.64 14.19
N LYS A 124 3.11 4.88 15.19
CA LYS A 124 1.74 5.39 14.95
C LYS A 124 1.85 6.82 14.40
N THR A 125 0.93 7.18 13.52
CA THR A 125 0.81 8.59 13.10
C THR A 125 0.34 9.44 14.27
N GLU A 126 0.90 10.63 14.41
CA GLU A 126 0.43 11.66 15.36
C GLU A 126 -0.77 12.45 14.80
N SER A 127 -1.01 12.34 13.49
CA SER A 127 -2.10 13.05 12.82
C SER A 127 -3.44 12.41 13.13
N LYS A 128 -4.45 13.25 13.36
CA LYS A 128 -5.86 12.80 13.55
C LYS A 128 -6.61 12.64 12.24
N ILE A 129 -6.11 13.26 11.17
CA ILE A 129 -6.70 13.23 9.84
C ILE A 129 -5.63 12.79 8.85
N LEU A 130 -5.99 11.89 7.95
CA LEU A 130 -5.18 11.52 6.79
C LEU A 130 -5.90 11.90 5.50
N TYR A 131 -5.11 12.10 4.45
CA TYR A 131 -5.59 12.43 3.13
C TYR A 131 -5.16 11.37 2.12
N ARG A 132 -6.06 11.05 1.19
CA ARG A 132 -5.75 10.19 0.03
C ARG A 132 -6.37 10.78 -1.23
N GLY A 133 -5.54 11.01 -2.25
CA GLY A 133 -5.98 11.44 -3.57
C GLY A 133 -6.21 10.26 -4.53
N VAL A 134 -7.29 10.31 -5.30
CA VAL A 134 -7.54 9.40 -6.44
C VAL A 134 -8.01 10.21 -7.64
N ARG A 135 -7.45 9.95 -8.83
CA ARG A 135 -7.81 10.62 -10.10
C ARG A 135 -9.08 10.06 -10.74
N GLU A 136 -10.13 9.89 -9.94
CA GLU A 136 -11.44 9.39 -10.36
C GLU A 136 -12.56 10.11 -9.61
N ASP A 137 -13.75 10.15 -10.21
CA ASP A 137 -14.98 10.56 -9.53
C ASP A 137 -15.62 9.35 -8.84
N LEU A 138 -15.50 9.29 -7.51
CA LEU A 138 -15.97 8.16 -6.71
C LEU A 138 -17.29 8.44 -5.98
N ARG A 139 -17.95 9.56 -6.26
CA ARG A 139 -19.12 10.00 -5.48
C ARG A 139 -20.26 8.98 -5.44
N THR A 140 -20.50 8.28 -6.54
CA THR A 140 -21.61 7.31 -6.66
C THR A 140 -21.37 6.05 -5.81
N GLN A 141 -20.11 5.74 -5.51
CA GLN A 141 -19.69 4.57 -4.74
C GLN A 141 -19.72 4.85 -3.22
N TYR A 142 -19.50 6.10 -2.82
CA TYR A 142 -19.38 6.53 -1.41
C TYR A 142 -20.61 7.32 -0.99
N ARG A 143 -21.72 6.61 -0.73
CA ARG A 143 -22.96 7.22 -0.24
C ARG A 143 -22.89 7.46 1.26
N GLU A 144 -23.40 8.61 1.70
CA GLU A 144 -23.46 9.00 3.11
C GLU A 144 -24.06 7.91 4.00
N ASN A 145 -23.54 7.79 5.23
CA ASN A 145 -23.90 6.79 6.23
C ASN A 145 -23.62 5.33 5.87
N ARG A 146 -23.04 5.02 4.69
CA ARG A 146 -22.52 3.67 4.43
C ARG A 146 -21.25 3.42 5.21
N ILE A 147 -21.12 2.17 5.65
CA ILE A 147 -19.83 1.58 6.02
C ILE A 147 -19.24 0.92 4.78
N ILE A 148 -18.00 1.26 4.47
CA ILE A 148 -17.18 0.65 3.43
C ILE A 148 -15.98 -0.05 4.06
N ILE A 149 -15.37 -0.94 3.31
CA ILE A 149 -14.15 -1.64 3.70
C ILE A 149 -13.11 -1.43 2.61
N TRP A 150 -11.95 -0.91 2.99
CA TRP A 150 -10.76 -0.94 2.15
C TRP A 150 -10.02 -2.25 2.43
N TYR A 151 -10.18 -3.21 1.52
CA TYR A 151 -9.62 -4.56 1.65
C TYR A 151 -8.10 -4.60 1.47
N GLN A 152 -7.55 -3.61 0.78
CA GLN A 152 -6.13 -3.47 0.48
C GLN A 152 -5.46 -2.44 1.38
N PHE A 153 -4.12 -2.40 1.35
CA PHE A 153 -3.39 -1.31 1.98
C PHE A 153 -3.69 0.01 1.26
N SER A 154 -3.84 1.09 2.02
CA SER A 154 -4.17 2.40 1.46
C SER A 154 -3.11 3.41 1.86
N SER A 155 -2.28 3.79 0.89
CA SER A 155 -1.29 4.87 1.05
C SER A 155 -2.01 6.21 1.22
N CYS A 156 -1.66 6.92 2.26
CA CYS A 156 -2.24 8.19 2.66
C CYS A 156 -1.11 9.13 3.07
N THR A 157 -1.41 10.41 3.20
CA THR A 157 -0.49 11.42 3.70
C THR A 157 -1.13 12.19 4.84
N SER A 158 -0.32 12.64 5.79
CA SER A 158 -0.75 13.60 6.82
C SER A 158 -0.73 15.05 6.33
N SER A 159 -0.15 15.34 5.17
CA SER A 159 -0.03 16.68 4.60
C SER A 159 -0.86 16.79 3.33
N ILE A 160 -1.94 17.58 3.38
CA ILE A 160 -2.83 17.77 2.25
C ILE A 160 -2.13 18.43 1.05
N GLU A 161 -1.09 19.22 1.30
CA GLU A 161 -0.28 19.91 0.29
C GLU A 161 0.40 18.94 -0.66
N VAL A 162 0.77 17.74 -0.19
CA VAL A 162 1.35 16.68 -1.01
C VAL A 162 0.43 16.36 -2.18
N LEU A 163 -0.89 16.37 -1.99
CA LEU A 163 -1.85 16.04 -3.05
C LEU A 163 -1.85 17.05 -4.22
N GLU A 164 -1.31 18.25 -4.05
CA GLU A 164 -1.20 19.19 -5.17
C GLU A 164 -0.21 18.74 -6.25
N ASN A 165 0.74 17.86 -5.91
CA ASN A 165 1.74 17.39 -6.85
C ASN A 165 1.07 16.58 -8.00
N PRO A 166 1.37 16.90 -9.27
CA PRO A 166 0.85 16.19 -10.44
C PRO A 166 1.12 14.69 -10.46
N SER A 167 2.14 14.19 -9.75
CA SER A 167 2.41 12.75 -9.62
C SER A 167 1.36 12.04 -8.76
N PHE A 168 0.70 12.73 -7.81
CA PHE A 168 -0.38 12.17 -7.01
C PHE A 168 -1.74 12.52 -7.60
N LEU A 169 -2.31 13.67 -7.21
CA LEU A 169 -3.65 14.06 -7.62
C LEU A 169 -3.63 15.15 -8.69
N GLY A 170 -2.80 16.17 -8.49
CA GLY A 170 -2.75 17.35 -9.35
C GLY A 170 -3.98 18.26 -9.25
N LYS A 171 -4.06 19.26 -10.14
CA LYS A 171 -5.00 20.38 -10.05
C LYS A 171 -6.16 20.34 -11.06
N SER A 172 -6.23 19.33 -11.92
CA SER A 172 -7.21 19.24 -13.01
C SER A 172 -7.82 17.84 -13.14
N GLY A 173 -8.92 17.74 -13.91
CA GLY A 173 -9.63 16.48 -14.13
C GLY A 173 -10.57 16.08 -12.99
N HIS A 174 -11.35 15.02 -13.23
CA HIS A 174 -12.21 14.42 -12.23
C HIS A 174 -11.37 13.70 -11.18
N ARG A 175 -11.52 14.11 -9.92
CA ARG A 175 -10.67 13.62 -8.84
C ARG A 175 -11.35 13.70 -7.49
N THR A 176 -10.93 12.80 -6.61
CA THR A 176 -11.49 12.64 -5.27
C THR A 176 -10.37 12.74 -4.24
N ILE A 177 -10.57 13.57 -3.22
CA ILE A 177 -9.79 13.56 -1.97
C ILE A 177 -10.63 12.87 -0.91
N PHE A 178 -10.09 11.83 -0.30
CA PHE A 178 -10.60 11.31 0.96
C PHE A 178 -9.95 12.08 2.10
N SER A 179 -10.76 12.71 2.94
CA SER A 179 -10.35 13.22 4.25
C SER A 179 -10.79 12.20 5.28
N ILE A 180 -9.85 11.59 5.98
CA ILE A 180 -10.10 10.42 6.83
C ILE A 180 -9.82 10.80 8.28
N GLU A 181 -10.86 10.96 9.08
CA GLU A 181 -10.75 11.08 10.54
C GLU A 181 -10.42 9.71 11.14
N LEU A 182 -9.29 9.64 11.85
CA LEU A 182 -8.78 8.39 12.42
C LEU A 182 -9.43 8.07 13.76
N ALA A 183 -9.66 6.78 13.99
CA ALA A 183 -10.14 6.28 15.27
C ALA A 183 -9.06 6.39 16.35
N VAL A 184 -9.47 6.41 17.62
CA VAL A 184 -8.51 6.39 18.75
C VAL A 184 -7.59 5.17 18.68
N ASN A 185 -8.14 4.02 18.29
CA ASN A 185 -7.38 2.77 18.14
C ASN A 185 -6.92 2.54 16.69
N THR A 186 -6.70 3.62 15.94
CA THR A 186 -6.25 3.54 14.55
C THR A 186 -5.04 2.63 14.39
N ARG A 187 -5.07 1.88 13.29
CA ARG A 187 -3.98 1.00 12.87
C ARG A 187 -3.09 1.65 11.82
N ALA A 188 -3.33 2.93 11.52
CA ALA A 188 -2.48 3.72 10.65
C ALA A 188 -1.03 3.74 11.18
N ARG A 189 -0.07 3.63 10.26
CA ARG A 189 1.35 3.58 10.59
C ARG A 189 2.15 4.48 9.68
N CYS A 190 2.99 5.31 10.28
CA CYS A 190 3.91 6.17 9.57
C CYS A 190 5.05 5.30 9.03
N ILE A 191 5.22 5.28 7.71
CA ILE A 191 6.30 4.55 7.04
C ILE A 191 7.26 5.49 6.32
N SER A 192 7.14 6.80 6.51
CA SER A 192 7.88 7.80 5.74
C SER A 192 9.40 7.64 5.83
N GLU A 193 9.93 7.23 6.98
CA GLU A 193 11.37 6.99 7.16
C GLU A 193 11.87 5.72 6.45
N PHE A 194 10.96 4.81 6.12
CA PHE A 194 11.27 3.51 5.53
C PHE A 194 10.81 3.41 4.07
N SER A 195 10.02 4.38 3.62
CA SER A 195 9.45 4.46 2.28
C SER A 195 10.50 4.95 1.28
N SER A 196 10.41 4.48 0.04
CA SER A 196 11.19 5.02 -1.08
C SER A 196 10.68 6.39 -1.55
N VAL A 197 9.48 6.80 -1.12
CA VAL A 197 8.90 8.10 -1.46
C VAL A 197 8.84 9.02 -0.24
N ASN A 198 9.17 10.31 -0.45
CA ASN A 198 9.23 11.30 0.62
C ASN A 198 7.95 12.14 0.66
N GLU A 199 6.88 11.59 1.26
CA GLU A 199 5.52 12.16 1.19
C GLU A 199 4.79 12.27 2.53
N ASN A 200 5.51 12.10 3.65
CA ASN A 200 4.88 11.84 4.95
C ASN A 200 3.88 10.67 4.85
N GLU A 201 4.30 9.61 4.16
CA GLU A 201 3.47 8.46 3.87
C GLU A 201 3.03 7.75 5.17
N VAL A 202 1.72 7.62 5.30
CA VAL A 202 1.04 6.87 6.35
C VAL A 202 0.20 5.79 5.70
N LEU A 203 0.40 4.55 6.10
CA LEU A 203 -0.31 3.41 5.53
C LEU A 203 -1.47 3.00 6.43
N LEU A 204 -2.67 2.95 5.85
CA LEU A 204 -3.79 2.23 6.44
C LEU A 204 -3.71 0.74 6.05
N PRO A 205 -3.73 -0.19 7.01
CA PRO A 205 -3.66 -1.61 6.72
C PRO A 205 -4.94 -2.15 6.04
N PRO A 206 -4.91 -3.41 5.54
CA PRO A 206 -6.05 -4.10 4.97
C PRO A 206 -7.22 -4.17 5.95
N ASN A 207 -8.41 -4.35 5.38
CA ASN A 207 -9.69 -4.44 6.08
C ASN A 207 -9.97 -3.21 6.97
N THR A 208 -9.54 -2.02 6.53
CA THR A 208 -9.87 -0.77 7.21
C THR A 208 -11.33 -0.42 6.96
N ARG A 209 -12.08 -0.20 8.05
CA ARG A 209 -13.51 0.10 8.02
C ARG A 209 -13.70 1.59 8.12
N LEU A 210 -14.51 2.14 7.22
CA LEU A 210 -14.72 3.57 7.11
C LEU A 210 -16.22 3.86 6.99
N GLN A 211 -16.73 4.81 7.74
CA GLN A 211 -18.06 5.35 7.56
C GLN A 211 -17.99 6.60 6.69
N VAL A 212 -18.83 6.68 5.65
CA VAL A 212 -18.98 7.90 4.86
C VAL A 212 -19.79 8.91 5.68
N VAL A 213 -19.15 9.99 6.10
CA VAL A 213 -19.76 11.04 6.94
C VAL A 213 -20.44 12.10 6.09
N SER A 214 -19.74 12.61 5.08
CA SER A 214 -20.26 13.67 4.21
C SER A 214 -19.44 13.77 2.93
N MET A 215 -19.93 14.59 2.00
CA MET A 215 -19.28 14.83 0.72
C MET A 215 -19.44 16.28 0.29
N LEU A 216 -18.38 16.86 -0.26
CA LEU A 216 -18.33 18.21 -0.79
C LEU A 216 -17.87 18.20 -2.24
N SER A 217 -18.57 18.94 -3.10
CA SER A 217 -18.07 19.29 -4.42
C SER A 217 -17.30 20.60 -4.34
N ALA A 218 -15.97 20.55 -4.46
CA ALA A 218 -15.09 21.71 -4.34
C ALA A 218 -14.96 22.53 -5.65
N GLY A 219 -15.65 22.10 -6.72
CA GLY A 219 -15.55 22.71 -8.05
C GLY A 219 -14.37 22.20 -8.86
N GLY A 220 -14.33 22.54 -10.16
CA GLY A 220 -13.22 22.14 -11.04
C GLY A 220 -12.98 20.63 -11.17
N GLY A 221 -14.02 19.82 -11.01
CA GLY A 221 -13.94 18.35 -11.03
C GLY A 221 -13.42 17.70 -9.75
N LEU A 222 -13.14 18.49 -8.69
CA LEU A 222 -12.69 17.99 -7.39
C LEU A 222 -13.86 17.70 -6.45
N HIS A 223 -13.82 16.52 -5.84
CA HIS A 223 -14.73 16.10 -4.79
C HIS A 223 -13.95 15.74 -3.54
N ILE A 224 -14.48 16.10 -2.37
CA ILE A 224 -13.91 15.74 -1.08
C ILE A 224 -14.93 14.83 -0.39
N ILE A 225 -14.50 13.66 0.04
CA ILE A 225 -15.31 12.68 0.77
C ILE A 225 -14.74 12.60 2.18
N HIS A 226 -15.57 12.93 3.17
CA HIS A 226 -15.21 12.81 4.57
C HIS A 226 -15.54 11.40 5.06
N LEU A 227 -14.53 10.72 5.58
CA LEU A 227 -14.61 9.38 6.14
C LEU A 227 -14.23 9.39 7.61
N LEU A 228 -14.93 8.59 8.41
CA LEU A 228 -14.56 8.27 9.78
C LEU A 228 -14.08 6.83 9.85
N GLU A 229 -12.84 6.60 10.31
CA GLU A 229 -12.35 5.26 10.62
C GLU A 229 -13.13 4.65 11.77
N LEU A 230 -13.51 3.39 11.61
CA LEU A 230 -14.17 2.60 12.63
C LEU A 230 -13.19 1.55 13.16
N ASP A 231 -13.30 1.22 14.45
CA ASP A 231 -12.51 0.16 15.06
C ASP A 231 -12.67 -1.18 14.31
N SER A 232 -11.58 -1.94 14.27
CA SER A 232 -11.58 -3.30 13.74
C SER A 232 -12.41 -4.20 14.65
N PRO A 233 -13.40 -4.95 14.13
CA PRO A 233 -14.10 -5.96 14.92
C PRO A 233 -13.24 -7.21 15.15
N ASP A 234 -12.12 -7.36 14.44
CA ASP A 234 -11.20 -8.49 14.56
C ASP A 234 -10.07 -8.18 15.55
N PRO A 235 -9.99 -8.88 16.70
CA PRO A 235 -8.94 -8.68 17.69
C PRO A 235 -7.53 -9.02 17.19
N ILE A 236 -7.38 -9.91 16.21
CA ILE A 236 -6.07 -10.28 15.65
C ILE A 236 -5.50 -9.11 14.84
N MET A 237 -6.39 -8.27 14.31
CA MET A 237 -6.04 -7.06 13.58
C MET A 237 -5.83 -5.85 14.51
N ASN A 238 -6.04 -5.95 15.82
CA ASN A 238 -5.78 -4.85 16.76
C ASN A 238 -4.28 -4.78 17.12
N PHE A 239 -3.60 -3.77 16.59
CA PHE A 239 -2.22 -3.45 16.95
C PHE A 239 -1.95 -1.96 16.83
#